data_AF-A0A820NHS7-F1
#
_entry.id   AF-A0A820NHS7-F1
#
_cell.length_a   1.000
_cell.length_b   1.000
_cell.length_c   1.000
_cell.angle_alpha   90.00
_cell.angle_beta   90.00
_cell.angle_gamma   90.00
#
_symmetry.space_group_name_H-M   'P 1'
#
loop_
_entity.id
_entity.type
_entity.pdbx_description
1 polymer ?
#
loop_
_entity_poly.entity_id
_entity_poly.type
_entity_poly.pdbx_seq_one_letter_code
_entity_poly.pdbx_strand_id
1 'polypeptide(L)'
;QLKKIQQSEPYRFFLSTVYGISDNYNQINAISLKEILSPEHGQLVRSAQFNYMFDIEFLREQYPPEFRLKPLLIVHGDSRHDNHTIKAECSPYPQIEICAARLDIPYGTHHTKMMFLLYETGLRIVIHTANLIQQDWKQKSQGLVDGIF
;
A
#
# COMPACT_ATOMS: atom_id res chain seq x y z
N GLN A 1 -16.74 -5.24 -1.79
CA GLN A 1 -16.07 -3.93 -1.61
C GLN A 1 -16.46 -2.91 -2.69
N LEU A 2 -16.78 -3.34 -3.91
CA LEU A 2 -17.22 -2.47 -5.02
C LEU A 2 -18.36 -1.49 -4.68
N LYS A 3 -19.28 -1.87 -3.77
CA LYS A 3 -20.35 -0.98 -3.29
C LYS A 3 -19.83 0.26 -2.56
N LYS A 4 -18.77 0.14 -1.74
CA LYS A 4 -18.14 1.28 -1.05
C LYS A 4 -17.52 2.25 -2.06
N ILE A 5 -16.89 1.70 -3.11
CA ILE A 5 -16.30 2.50 -4.19
C ILE A 5 -17.37 3.29 -4.94
N GLN A 6 -18.47 2.66 -5.31
CA GLN A 6 -19.57 3.34 -5.99
C GLN A 6 -20.22 4.43 -5.11
N GLN A 7 -20.28 4.21 -3.80
CA GLN A 7 -20.86 5.17 -2.86
C GLN A 7 -19.96 6.37 -2.56
N SER A 8 -18.64 6.25 -2.79
CA SER A 8 -17.69 7.34 -2.59
C SER A 8 -17.47 8.20 -3.84
N GLU A 9 -18.12 7.86 -4.96
CA GLU A 9 -18.17 8.72 -6.14
C GLU A 9 -18.80 10.10 -5.80
N PRO A 10 -18.33 11.19 -6.43
CA PRO A 10 -17.32 11.24 -7.48
C PRO A 10 -15.86 11.30 -6.96
N TYR A 11 -15.66 11.28 -5.64
CA TYR A 11 -14.37 11.65 -5.03
C TYR A 11 -13.45 10.47 -4.75
N ARG A 12 -14.03 9.28 -4.53
CA ARG A 12 -13.31 8.04 -4.19
C ARG A 12 -12.31 8.21 -3.05
N PHE A 13 -12.72 9.01 -2.06
CA PHE A 13 -11.99 9.23 -0.82
C PHE A 13 -12.47 8.27 0.26
N PHE A 14 -11.54 7.66 0.98
CA PHE A 14 -11.85 6.81 2.12
C PHE A 14 -10.87 7.04 3.27
N LEU A 15 -11.27 6.56 4.44
CA LEU A 15 -10.42 6.40 5.60
C LEU A 15 -9.90 4.96 5.71
N SER A 16 -8.82 4.75 6.45
CA SER A 16 -8.42 3.39 6.85
C SER A 16 -9.43 2.78 7.82
N THR A 17 -9.66 1.48 7.72
CA THR A 17 -10.37 0.71 8.77
C THR A 17 -9.64 0.85 10.11
N VAL A 18 -10.40 1.11 11.18
CA VAL A 18 -9.87 1.27 12.55
C VAL A 18 -10.33 0.11 13.43
N TYR A 19 -9.38 -0.53 14.10
CA TYR A 19 -9.63 -1.66 15.00
C TYR A 19 -10.00 -1.22 16.41
N GLY A 20 -10.93 -1.94 17.03
CA GLY A 20 -11.36 -1.69 18.42
C GLY A 20 -12.42 -0.59 18.57
N ILE A 21 -13.04 -0.15 17.47
CA ILE A 21 -14.22 0.72 17.48
C ILE A 21 -15.43 -0.04 16.92
N SER A 22 -16.64 0.51 17.11
CA SER A 22 -17.86 -0.09 16.55
C SER A 22 -17.78 -0.20 15.03
N ASP A 23 -18.21 -1.35 14.48
CA ASP A 23 -18.21 -1.62 13.04
C ASP A 23 -19.00 -0.60 12.22
N ASN A 24 -19.98 0.07 12.82
CA ASN A 24 -20.77 1.12 12.18
C ASN A 24 -19.88 2.23 11.60
N TYR A 25 -18.74 2.53 12.24
CA TYR A 25 -17.79 3.54 11.75
C TYR A 25 -16.95 3.05 10.57
N ASN A 26 -16.77 1.73 10.42
CA ASN A 26 -15.98 1.13 9.33
C ASN A 26 -16.83 0.75 8.10
N GLN A 27 -18.16 0.81 8.19
CA GLN A 27 -19.07 0.32 7.15
C GLN A 27 -19.20 1.25 5.94
N ILE A 28 -19.12 2.58 6.14
CA ILE A 28 -19.46 3.56 5.10
C ILE A 28 -18.24 3.87 4.24
N ASN A 29 -17.29 4.64 4.77
CA ASN A 29 -16.14 5.18 4.03
C ASN A 29 -14.81 4.75 4.63
N ALA A 30 -14.72 3.51 5.12
CA ALA A 30 -13.46 2.92 5.55
C ALA A 30 -13.05 1.75 4.67
N ILE A 31 -11.75 1.61 4.43
CA ILE A 31 -11.16 0.52 3.65
C ILE A 31 -9.85 0.06 4.28
N SER A 32 -9.68 -1.24 4.38
CA SER A 32 -8.44 -1.86 4.85
C SER A 32 -7.46 -2.09 3.70
N LEU A 33 -6.18 -2.27 4.03
CA LEU A 33 -5.16 -2.60 3.04
C LEU A 33 -5.48 -3.90 2.27
N LYS A 34 -6.08 -4.90 2.94
CA LYS A 34 -6.56 -6.12 2.28
C LYS A 34 -7.69 -5.86 1.29
N GLU A 35 -8.64 -4.97 1.63
CA GLU A 35 -9.70 -4.57 0.71
C GLU A 35 -9.15 -3.79 -0.49
N ILE A 36 -8.06 -3.02 -0.33
CA ILE A 36 -7.37 -2.34 -1.45
C ILE A 36 -6.73 -3.37 -2.39
N LEU A 37 -6.05 -4.39 -1.87
CA LEU A 37 -5.30 -5.37 -2.65
C LEU A 37 -6.14 -6.59 -3.10
N SER A 38 -7.44 -6.56 -2.83
CA SER A 38 -8.40 -7.63 -3.10
C SER A 38 -8.46 -8.04 -4.58
N PRO A 39 -8.67 -9.33 -4.90
CA PRO A 39 -8.89 -9.77 -6.27
C PRO A 39 -10.23 -9.25 -6.86
N GLU A 40 -11.13 -8.70 -6.03
CA GLU A 40 -12.35 -8.01 -6.51
C GLU A 40 -12.06 -6.85 -7.47
N HIS A 41 -10.84 -6.29 -7.45
CA HIS A 41 -10.43 -5.19 -8.35
C HIS A 41 -9.86 -5.68 -9.70
N GLY A 42 -9.65 -6.98 -9.86
CA GLY A 42 -9.10 -7.58 -11.06
C GLY A 42 -7.86 -8.44 -10.81
N GLN A 43 -7.38 -9.09 -11.87
CA GLN A 43 -6.22 -9.98 -11.81
C GLN A 43 -4.93 -9.18 -11.84
N LEU A 44 -4.20 -9.16 -10.71
CA LEU A 44 -2.97 -8.39 -10.57
C LEU A 44 -1.86 -8.98 -11.45
N VAL A 45 -1.22 -8.12 -12.24
CA VAL A 45 -0.04 -8.44 -13.06
C VAL A 45 1.23 -8.10 -12.30
N ARG A 46 1.32 -6.90 -11.74
CA ARG A 46 2.46 -6.40 -10.93
C ARG A 46 2.05 -5.18 -10.12
N SER A 47 2.82 -4.82 -9.11
CA SER A 47 2.58 -3.61 -8.33
C SER A 47 3.87 -2.85 -7.99
N ALA A 48 3.72 -1.55 -7.68
CA ALA A 48 4.77 -0.73 -7.09
C ALA A 48 4.24 -0.04 -5.83
N GLN A 49 5.06 -0.01 -4.78
CA GLN A 49 4.71 0.50 -3.46
C GLN A 49 5.72 1.58 -3.08
N PHE A 50 5.27 2.82 -3.09
CA PHE A 50 6.04 3.99 -2.68
C PHE A 50 5.74 4.24 -1.22
N ASN A 51 6.76 4.23 -0.37
CA ASN A 51 6.55 4.53 1.05
C ASN A 51 7.83 5.00 1.76
N TYR A 52 7.67 5.43 3.01
CA TYR A 52 8.76 5.77 3.91
C TYR A 52 9.16 4.57 4.76
N MET A 53 8.20 3.92 5.44
CA MET A 53 8.44 2.72 6.26
C MET A 53 7.73 1.50 5.67
N PHE A 54 8.42 0.37 5.73
CA PHE A 54 7.95 -0.93 5.29
C PHE A 54 8.21 -1.97 6.38
N ASP A 55 7.26 -2.88 6.54
CA ASP A 55 7.45 -4.21 7.10
C ASP A 55 7.08 -5.16 5.96
N ILE A 56 8.09 -5.80 5.35
CA ILE A 56 7.89 -6.56 4.11
C ILE A 56 7.00 -7.78 4.34
N GLU A 57 7.10 -8.43 5.50
CA GLU A 57 6.26 -9.60 5.78
C GLU A 57 4.81 -9.18 6.01
N PHE A 58 4.58 -8.14 6.83
CA PHE A 58 3.25 -7.57 6.99
C PHE A 58 2.62 -7.19 5.65
N LEU A 59 3.38 -6.50 4.77
CA LEU A 59 2.90 -6.10 3.44
C LEU A 59 2.51 -7.32 2.60
N ARG A 60 3.37 -8.35 2.55
CA ARG A 60 3.09 -9.60 1.80
C ARG A 60 1.82 -10.30 2.30
N GLU A 61 1.58 -10.30 3.60
CA GLU A 61 0.37 -10.88 4.18
C GLU A 61 -0.92 -10.14 3.79
N GLN A 62 -0.82 -8.87 3.35
CA GLN A 62 -1.98 -8.12 2.88
C GLN A 62 -2.35 -8.46 1.43
N TYR A 63 -1.41 -8.97 0.63
CA TYR A 63 -1.72 -9.50 -0.69
C TYR A 63 -2.45 -10.85 -0.57
N PRO A 64 -3.50 -11.07 -1.38
CA PRO A 64 -4.12 -12.38 -1.57
C PRO A 64 -3.06 -13.43 -1.96
N PRO A 65 -3.16 -14.69 -1.49
CA PRO A 65 -2.18 -15.74 -1.79
C PRO A 65 -1.79 -15.85 -3.27
N GLU A 66 -2.76 -15.71 -4.17
CA GLU A 66 -2.61 -15.74 -5.63
C GLU A 66 -1.79 -14.57 -6.21
N PHE A 67 -1.65 -13.47 -5.46
CA PHE A 67 -0.92 -12.28 -5.88
C PHE A 67 0.46 -12.15 -5.21
N ARG A 68 0.77 -12.93 -4.16
CA ARG A 68 2.02 -12.79 -3.38
C ARG A 68 3.31 -13.04 -4.16
N LEU A 69 3.23 -13.78 -5.26
CA LEU A 69 4.38 -14.08 -6.13
C LEU A 69 4.43 -13.19 -7.38
N LYS A 70 3.51 -12.23 -7.53
CA LYS A 70 3.55 -11.25 -8.62
C LYS A 70 4.72 -10.26 -8.38
N PRO A 71 5.32 -9.72 -9.45
CA PRO A 71 6.39 -8.74 -9.31
C PRO A 71 5.95 -7.54 -8.48
N LEU A 72 6.77 -7.18 -7.50
CA LEU A 72 6.53 -6.07 -6.58
C LEU A 72 7.77 -5.16 -6.55
N LEU A 73 7.59 -3.89 -6.90
CA LEU A 73 8.62 -2.88 -6.74
C LEU A 73 8.44 -2.10 -5.43
N ILE A 74 9.47 -2.07 -4.58
CA ILE A 74 9.52 -1.26 -3.36
C ILE A 74 10.30 0.02 -3.65
N VAL A 75 9.64 1.17 -3.56
CA VAL A 75 10.27 2.48 -3.75
C VAL A 75 10.43 3.17 -2.40
N HIS A 76 11.68 3.36 -1.97
CA HIS A 76 12.03 3.82 -0.62
C HIS A 76 13.10 4.93 -0.66
N GLY A 77 13.24 5.65 0.46
CA GLY A 77 14.27 6.67 0.66
C GLY A 77 15.44 6.26 1.57
N ASP A 78 15.43 5.03 2.11
CA ASP A 78 16.46 4.55 3.04
C ASP A 78 17.88 4.76 2.49
N SER A 79 18.70 5.46 3.28
CA SER A 79 20.06 5.87 2.95
C SER A 79 21.08 5.15 3.84
N ARG A 80 21.47 3.91 3.49
CA ARG A 80 22.69 3.17 3.92
C ARG A 80 23.10 3.18 5.41
N HIS A 81 22.32 3.72 6.35
CA HIS A 81 22.74 3.97 7.74
C HIS A 81 21.85 3.25 8.77
N ASP A 82 20.78 2.58 8.34
CA ASP A 82 19.95 1.80 9.24
C ASP A 82 20.41 0.33 9.34
N ASN A 83 20.51 -0.16 10.57
CA ASN A 83 20.90 -1.54 10.92
C ASN A 83 19.89 -2.60 10.42
N HIS A 84 18.74 -2.18 9.88
CA HIS A 84 17.72 -3.02 9.28
C HIS A 84 17.48 -2.57 7.84
N THR A 85 18.34 -3.01 6.91
CA THR A 85 18.18 -2.57 5.52
C THR A 85 16.96 -3.23 4.90
N ILE A 86 16.11 -2.43 4.23
CA ILE A 86 15.00 -2.92 3.40
C ILE A 86 15.42 -4.05 2.44
N LYS A 87 16.69 -4.02 2.00
CA LYS A 87 17.32 -5.07 1.19
C LYS A 87 17.36 -6.43 1.88
N ALA A 88 17.65 -6.47 3.18
CA ALA A 88 17.67 -7.72 3.96
C ALA A 88 16.26 -8.30 4.09
N GLU A 89 15.27 -7.47 4.40
CA GLU A 89 13.86 -7.88 4.47
C GLU A 89 13.32 -8.40 3.12
N CYS A 90 13.74 -7.80 2.01
CA CYS A 90 13.33 -8.25 0.68
C CYS A 90 14.07 -9.51 0.21
N SER A 91 15.24 -9.84 0.78
CA SER A 91 16.12 -10.91 0.29
C SER A 91 15.48 -12.30 0.17
N PRO A 92 14.51 -12.72 1.02
CA PRO A 92 13.83 -14.01 0.87
C PRO A 92 12.83 -14.06 -0.30
N TYR A 93 12.55 -12.92 -0.96
CA TYR A 93 11.46 -12.77 -1.91
C TYR A 93 11.98 -12.36 -3.29
N PRO A 94 12.30 -13.32 -4.18
CA PRO A 94 12.93 -13.04 -5.48
C PRO A 94 12.08 -12.22 -6.45
N GLN A 95 10.76 -12.14 -6.22
CA GLN A 95 9.83 -11.32 -6.99
C GLN A 95 9.82 -9.84 -6.57
N ILE A 96 10.53 -9.49 -5.49
CA ILE A 96 10.59 -8.13 -4.96
C ILE A 96 11.85 -7.43 -5.48
N GLU A 97 11.63 -6.33 -6.20
CA GLU A 97 12.68 -5.41 -6.62
C GLU A 97 12.68 -4.16 -5.72
N ILE A 98 13.84 -3.54 -5.55
CA ILE A 98 13.98 -2.31 -4.75
C ILE A 98 14.46 -1.14 -5.60
N CYS A 99 13.87 0.03 -5.39
CA CYS A 99 14.27 1.30 -5.98
C CYS A 99 14.53 2.31 -4.86
N ALA A 100 15.79 2.67 -4.67
CA ALA A 100 16.17 3.74 -3.77
C ALA A 100 16.02 5.09 -4.49
N ALA A 101 15.07 5.90 -4.04
CA ALA A 101 14.91 7.28 -4.49
C ALA A 101 16.15 8.10 -4.08
N ARG A 102 16.70 8.89 -5.02
CA ARG A 102 17.85 9.76 -4.75
C ARG A 102 17.41 10.94 -3.89
N LEU A 103 18.09 11.13 -2.75
CA LEU A 103 17.87 12.23 -1.81
C LEU A 103 19.18 13.02 -1.69
N ASP A 104 19.51 13.79 -2.73
CA ASP A 104 20.81 14.47 -2.86
C ASP A 104 20.97 15.66 -1.89
N ILE A 105 19.86 16.13 -1.30
CA ILE A 105 19.84 17.22 -0.32
C ILE A 105 19.82 16.63 1.09
N PRO A 106 20.69 17.09 2.01
CA PRO A 106 20.70 16.64 3.40
C PRO A 106 19.33 16.77 4.06
N TYR A 107 19.01 15.83 4.95
CA TYR A 107 17.73 15.77 5.67
C TYR A 107 16.50 15.57 4.79
N GLY A 108 16.67 15.23 3.50
CA GLY A 108 15.59 14.82 2.62
C GLY A 108 14.97 13.50 3.06
N THR A 109 13.69 13.29 2.72
CA THR A 109 12.98 12.04 3.02
C THR A 109 11.99 11.70 1.91
N HIS A 110 11.95 10.43 1.51
CA HIS A 110 10.94 9.92 0.60
C HIS A 110 9.62 9.69 1.35
N HIS A 111 8.77 10.72 1.42
CA HIS A 111 7.51 10.68 2.18
C HIS A 111 6.29 10.21 1.37
N THR A 112 6.41 10.11 0.04
CA THR A 112 5.33 9.68 -0.86
C THR A 112 4.81 8.31 -0.45
N LYS A 113 3.48 8.19 -0.45
CA LYS A 113 2.73 6.99 -0.08
C LYS A 113 1.71 6.71 -1.16
N MET A 114 2.07 5.79 -2.03
CA MET A 114 1.36 5.55 -3.28
C MET A 114 1.49 4.10 -3.70
N MET A 115 0.43 3.58 -4.33
CA MET A 115 0.41 2.26 -4.93
C MET A 115 0.12 2.39 -6.41
N PHE A 116 0.93 1.75 -7.24
CA PHE A 116 0.55 1.41 -8.60
C PHE A 116 0.16 -0.06 -8.63
N LEU A 117 -1.06 -0.35 -9.07
CA LEU A 117 -1.61 -1.70 -9.13
C LEU A 117 -2.01 -1.95 -10.59
N LEU A 118 -1.15 -2.67 -11.33
CA LEU A 118 -1.40 -3.02 -12.71
C LEU A 118 -2.16 -4.34 -12.75
N TYR A 119 -3.37 -4.30 -13.30
CA TYR A 119 -4.22 -5.47 -13.53
C TYR A 119 -4.24 -5.82 -15.02
N GLU A 120 -4.73 -7.02 -15.36
CA GLU A 120 -4.97 -7.41 -16.76
C GLU A 120 -5.96 -6.46 -17.47
N THR A 121 -6.82 -5.80 -16.71
CA THR A 121 -7.91 -4.94 -17.20
C THR A 121 -7.61 -3.44 -17.16
N GLY A 122 -6.51 -3.01 -16.55
CA GLY A 122 -6.20 -1.58 -16.42
C GLY A 122 -5.22 -1.26 -15.28
N LEU A 123 -5.05 0.04 -15.00
CA LEU A 123 -4.17 0.53 -13.95
C LEU A 123 -4.98 1.22 -12.85
N ARG A 124 -4.67 0.90 -11.59
CA ARG A 124 -5.21 1.62 -10.44
C ARG A 124 -4.10 2.31 -9.68
N ILE A 125 -4.34 3.56 -9.31
CA ILE A 125 -3.41 4.38 -8.53
C ILE A 125 -4.10 4.73 -7.22
N VAL A 126 -3.45 4.37 -6.11
CA VAL A 126 -3.92 4.71 -4.77
C VAL A 126 -2.92 5.66 -4.14
N ILE A 127 -3.36 6.85 -3.72
CA ILE A 127 -2.54 7.80 -2.94
C ILE A 127 -3.08 7.77 -1.51
N HIS A 128 -2.20 7.58 -0.52
CA HIS A 128 -2.62 7.42 0.87
C HIS A 128 -1.66 8.08 1.85
N THR A 129 -1.99 8.06 3.15
CA THR A 129 -1.14 8.65 4.21
C THR A 129 -0.46 7.62 5.12
N ALA A 130 -0.85 6.35 5.02
CA ALA A 130 -0.33 5.27 5.86
C ALA A 130 1.04 4.72 5.43
N ASN A 131 1.94 4.44 6.38
CA ASN A 131 3.09 3.58 6.10
C ASN A 131 2.68 2.11 5.92
N LEU A 132 3.52 1.30 5.29
CA LEU A 132 3.24 -0.13 5.07
C LEU A 132 3.74 -0.97 6.24
N ILE A 133 3.24 -0.64 7.44
CA ILE A 133 3.47 -1.33 8.71
C ILE A 133 2.14 -1.52 9.45
N GLN A 134 2.01 -2.57 10.26
CA GLN A 134 0.73 -2.90 10.91
C GLN A 134 0.15 -1.74 11.74
N GLN A 135 1.00 -1.00 12.45
CA GLN A 135 0.60 0.06 13.37
C GLN A 135 -0.14 1.19 12.64
N ASP A 136 0.21 1.48 11.39
CA ASP A 136 -0.41 2.54 10.59
C ASP A 136 -1.79 2.17 10.06
N TRP A 137 -2.10 0.87 10.01
CA TRP A 137 -3.38 0.32 9.56
C TRP A 137 -4.24 -0.26 10.69
N LYS A 138 -3.83 -0.08 11.95
CA LYS A 138 -4.54 -0.64 13.12
C LYS A 138 -5.48 0.37 13.77
N GLN A 139 -4.94 1.43 14.40
CA GLN A 139 -5.75 2.35 15.22
C GLN A 139 -5.51 3.82 14.89
N LYS A 140 -5.15 4.11 13.63
CA LYS A 140 -4.93 5.47 13.13
C LYS A 140 -6.01 5.85 12.14
N SER A 141 -6.30 7.14 12.07
CA SER A 141 -7.05 7.72 10.95
C SER A 141 -6.08 8.01 9.81
N GLN A 142 -6.19 7.29 8.71
CA GLN A 142 -5.42 7.52 7.48
C GLN A 142 -6.38 7.88 6.36
N GLY A 143 -6.00 8.84 5.52
CA GLY A 143 -6.77 9.22 4.33
C GLY A 143 -6.20 8.57 3.08
N LEU A 144 -7.08 8.28 2.12
CA LEU A 144 -6.68 7.70 0.84
C LEU A 144 -7.67 8.01 -0.28
N VAL A 145 -7.13 8.18 -1.48
CA VAL A 145 -7.85 8.44 -2.72
C VAL A 145 -7.50 7.33 -3.70
N ASP A 146 -8.52 6.81 -4.37
CA ASP A 146 -8.42 5.65 -5.25
C ASP A 146 -8.88 6.00 -6.68
N GLY A 147 -7.94 6.05 -7.63
CA GLY A 147 -8.20 6.32 -9.04
C GLY A 147 -8.03 5.08 -9.92
N ILE A 148 -8.93 4.88 -10.88
CA ILE A 148 -8.85 3.84 -11.91
C ILE A 148 -8.63 4.51 -13.27
N PHE A 149 -7.68 3.99 -14.05
CA PHE A 149 -7.22 4.48 -15.34
C PHE A 149 -7.16 3.37 -16.39
#